data_AF-A0A257MF31-F1
#
_entry.id   AF-A0A257MF31-F1
#
_cell.length_a   1.000
_cell.length_b   1.000
_cell.length_c   1.000
_cell.angle_alpha   90.00
_cell.angle_beta   90.00
_cell.angle_gamma   90.00
#
_symmetry.space_group_name_H-M   'P 1'
#
loop_
_entity.id
_entity.type
_entity.pdbx_description
1 polymer ?
#
loop_
_entity_poly.entity_id
_entity_poly.type
_entity_poly.pdbx_seq_one_letter_code
_entity_poly.pdbx_strand_id
1 'polypeptide(L)'
;MAHGNSFREFLAHLKEDGLLREVADGLSAQLEVTDKAWGKGPIFFSNVDGHKCALNMLSTRSLLARALGVPSGEMVPHLAKIGYEGQVREVNSSGFMECVCKPDLTRLPILTHFKGDGGPYITSAVVVSQWEEKINACVHRLMVLGRERLAVRLVPGRHTHQFYQAALACGQEL
;
A
#
# COMPACT_ATOMS: atom_id res chain seq x y z
N MET A 1 14.48 -10.24 16.50
CA MET A 1 14.33 -11.35 15.54
C MET A 1 14.30 -10.71 14.17
N ALA A 2 15.22 -11.07 13.28
CA ALA A 2 15.22 -10.55 11.91
C ALA A 2 14.08 -11.24 11.15
N HIS A 3 12.91 -10.62 11.15
CA HIS A 3 11.79 -11.06 10.33
C HIS A 3 12.16 -10.83 8.85
N GLY A 4 11.75 -11.73 7.98
CA GLY A 4 11.93 -11.52 6.54
C GLY A 4 11.24 -10.22 6.09
N ASN A 5 11.86 -9.53 5.14
CA ASN A 5 11.52 -8.15 4.78
C ASN A 5 10.33 -8.04 3.80
N SER A 6 9.46 -9.06 3.69
CA SER A 6 8.32 -9.03 2.77
C SER A 6 6.96 -8.90 3.47
N PHE A 7 5.98 -8.36 2.73
CA PHE A 7 4.60 -8.28 3.20
C PHE A 7 3.97 -9.66 3.48
N ARG A 8 4.32 -10.68 2.68
CA ARG A 8 3.83 -12.06 2.85
C ARG A 8 4.34 -12.66 4.16
N GLU A 9 5.61 -12.42 4.52
CA GLU A 9 6.18 -12.87 5.80
C GLU A 9 5.60 -12.10 6.98
N PHE A 10 5.40 -10.79 6.86
CA PHE A 10 4.75 -10.01 7.91
C PHE A 10 3.33 -10.54 8.22
N LEU A 11 2.55 -10.89 7.19
CA LEU A 11 1.25 -11.54 7.36
C LEU A 11 1.36 -12.89 8.09
N ALA A 12 2.32 -13.72 7.70
CA ALA A 12 2.56 -15.02 8.34
C ALA A 12 2.89 -14.86 9.83
N HIS A 13 3.74 -13.90 10.18
CA HIS A 13 4.09 -13.61 11.57
C HIS A 13 2.92 -13.06 12.39
N LEU A 14 2.08 -12.20 11.81
CA LEU A 14 0.86 -11.77 12.50
C LEU A 14 -0.09 -12.93 12.74
N LYS A 15 -0.14 -13.91 11.83
CA LYS A 15 -0.95 -15.13 11.98
C LYS A 15 -0.39 -16.06 13.05
N GLU A 16 0.91 -16.35 13.01
CA GLU A 16 1.61 -17.20 14.00
C GLU A 16 1.40 -16.70 15.44
N ASP A 17 1.41 -15.37 15.63
CA ASP A 17 1.23 -14.75 16.94
C ASP A 17 -0.24 -14.51 17.33
N GLY A 18 -1.20 -14.97 16.53
CA GLY A 18 -2.63 -14.79 16.81
C GLY A 18 -3.12 -13.33 16.73
N LEU A 19 -2.36 -12.46 16.07
CA LEU A 19 -2.68 -11.04 15.88
C LEU A 19 -3.46 -10.76 14.60
N LEU A 20 -3.52 -11.73 13.67
CA LEU A 20 -4.26 -11.64 12.42
C LEU A 20 -5.64 -12.27 12.56
N ARG A 21 -6.69 -11.47 12.39
CA ARG A 21 -8.06 -12.00 12.25
C ARG A 21 -8.28 -12.51 10.83
N GLU A 22 -8.71 -13.75 10.68
CA GLU A 22 -9.08 -14.32 9.37
C GLU A 22 -10.60 -14.36 9.21
N VAL A 23 -11.09 -13.95 8.04
CA VAL A 23 -12.52 -13.97 7.66
C VAL A 23 -12.68 -14.75 6.36
N ALA A 24 -13.52 -15.78 6.40
CA ALA A 24 -13.76 -16.69 5.27
C ALA A 24 -15.05 -16.39 4.49
N ASP A 25 -15.91 -15.51 5.00
CA ASP A 25 -17.15 -15.13 4.35
C ASP A 25 -16.88 -14.48 2.99
N GLY A 26 -17.73 -14.76 2.00
CA GLY A 26 -17.74 -14.02 0.74
C GLY A 26 -18.33 -12.63 0.97
N LEU A 27 -17.52 -11.59 0.74
CA LEU A 27 -17.92 -10.20 0.94
C LEU A 27 -17.71 -9.39 -0.32
N SER A 28 -18.50 -8.33 -0.48
CA SER A 28 -18.30 -7.34 -1.53
C SER A 28 -17.22 -6.33 -1.17
N ALA A 29 -16.40 -5.93 -2.14
CA ALA A 29 -15.52 -4.78 -2.06
C ALA A 29 -16.28 -3.45 -1.86
N GLN A 30 -17.58 -3.44 -2.16
CA GLN A 30 -18.46 -2.31 -1.94
C GLN A 30 -18.97 -2.30 -0.48
N LEU A 31 -18.29 -1.53 0.38
CA LEU A 31 -18.66 -1.22 1.77
C LEU A 31 -18.63 -2.38 2.78
N GLU A 32 -18.89 -3.63 2.39
CA GLU A 32 -19.01 -4.74 3.36
C GLU A 32 -17.68 -5.05 4.05
N VAL A 33 -16.58 -5.08 3.29
CA VAL A 33 -15.23 -5.29 3.84
C VAL A 33 -14.87 -4.20 4.84
N THR A 34 -15.18 -2.94 4.55
CA THR A 34 -14.81 -1.83 5.41
C THR A 34 -15.67 -1.74 6.66
N ASP A 35 -16.98 -2.04 6.56
CA ASP A 35 -17.87 -2.18 7.70
C ASP A 35 -17.37 -3.27 8.66
N LYS A 36 -17.02 -4.44 8.13
CA LYS A 36 -16.53 -5.57 8.94
C LYS A 36 -15.15 -5.33 9.55
N ALA A 37 -14.28 -4.61 8.84
CA ALA A 37 -12.95 -4.23 9.31
C ALA A 37 -12.97 -3.06 10.30
N TRP A 38 -14.10 -2.36 10.45
CA TRP A 38 -14.18 -1.17 11.29
C TRP A 38 -13.85 -1.46 12.76
N GLY A 39 -12.96 -0.64 13.33
CA GLY A 39 -12.50 -0.78 14.71
C GLY A 39 -11.72 -2.06 15.01
N LYS A 40 -11.29 -2.81 13.98
CA LYS A 40 -10.51 -4.05 14.14
C LYS A 40 -9.02 -3.79 13.93
N GLY A 41 -8.18 -4.61 14.57
CA GLY A 41 -6.76 -4.74 14.24
C GLY A 41 -6.53 -5.42 12.88
N PRO A 42 -5.33 -5.97 12.64
CA PRO A 42 -5.01 -6.69 11.42
C PRO A 42 -6.06 -7.73 11.07
N ILE A 43 -6.57 -7.66 9.85
CA ILE A 43 -7.63 -8.52 9.35
C ILE A 43 -7.35 -8.94 7.91
N PHE A 44 -7.56 -10.22 7.64
CA PHE A 44 -7.36 -10.86 6.35
C PHE A 44 -8.65 -11.54 5.90
N PHE A 45 -9.11 -11.19 4.71
CA PHE A 45 -10.28 -11.75 4.07
C PHE A 45 -9.84 -12.70 2.97
N SER A 46 -10.30 -13.95 3.00
CA SER A 46 -9.96 -14.94 1.98
C SER A 46 -10.80 -14.81 0.71
N ASN A 47 -11.96 -14.14 0.78
CA ASN A 47 -12.88 -13.97 -0.34
C ASN A 47 -13.59 -12.60 -0.31
N VAL A 48 -13.05 -11.66 -1.09
CA VAL A 48 -13.65 -10.36 -1.43
C VAL A 48 -13.86 -10.35 -2.93
N ASP A 49 -15.10 -10.51 -3.39
CA ASP A 49 -15.44 -10.65 -4.81
C ASP A 49 -14.54 -11.67 -5.55
N GLY A 50 -14.18 -12.79 -4.90
CA GLY A 50 -13.30 -13.83 -5.45
C GLY A 50 -11.80 -13.62 -5.19
N HIS A 51 -11.40 -12.58 -4.46
CA HIS A 51 -10.01 -12.22 -4.21
C HIS A 51 -9.64 -12.18 -2.72
N LYS A 52 -8.33 -12.15 -2.42
CA LYS A 52 -7.82 -11.98 -1.05
C LYS A 52 -7.60 -10.49 -0.75
N CYS A 53 -7.93 -10.06 0.47
CA CYS A 53 -7.74 -8.67 0.90
C CYS A 53 -7.22 -8.59 2.34
N ALA A 54 -6.29 -7.67 2.61
CA ALA A 54 -5.71 -7.47 3.95
C ALA A 54 -5.82 -6.00 4.36
N LEU A 55 -6.36 -5.73 5.54
CA LEU A 55 -6.58 -4.38 6.07
C LEU A 55 -5.98 -4.22 7.46
N ASN A 56 -5.67 -2.98 7.84
CA ASN A 56 -5.25 -2.60 9.20
C ASN A 56 -3.92 -3.22 9.66
N MET A 57 -3.02 -3.54 8.72
CA MET A 57 -1.73 -4.20 9.00
C MET A 57 -0.80 -3.38 9.89
N LEU A 58 -0.84 -2.05 9.77
CA LEU A 58 -0.01 -1.10 10.51
C LEU A 58 -0.85 -0.13 11.36
N SER A 59 -2.00 -0.58 11.87
CA SER A 59 -3.00 0.28 12.52
C SER A 59 -2.63 0.78 13.92
N THR A 60 -1.52 0.31 14.50
CA THR A 60 -1.06 0.74 15.83
C THR A 60 0.46 0.96 15.85
N ARG A 61 0.93 1.73 16.85
CA ARG A 61 2.37 1.95 17.08
C ARG A 61 3.13 0.63 17.28
N SER A 62 2.56 -0.30 18.03
CA SER A 62 3.18 -1.61 18.27
C SER A 62 3.29 -2.45 17.00
N LEU A 63 2.29 -2.39 16.11
CA LEU A 63 2.35 -3.08 14.80
C LEU A 63 3.40 -2.47 13.87
N LEU A 64 3.50 -1.14 13.84
CA LEU A 64 4.54 -0.46 13.08
C LEU A 64 5.94 -0.76 13.62
N ALA A 65 6.14 -0.69 14.94
CA ALA A 65 7.41 -1.04 15.56
C ALA A 65 7.82 -2.49 15.29
N ARG A 66 6.84 -3.42 15.32
CA ARG A 66 7.03 -4.81 14.92
C ARG A 66 7.46 -4.94 13.46
N ALA A 67 6.79 -4.24 12.54
CA ALA A 67 7.16 -4.25 11.12
C ALA A 67 8.58 -3.69 10.88
N LEU A 68 9.01 -2.74 11.71
CA LEU A 68 10.37 -2.20 11.71
C LEU A 68 11.39 -3.08 12.46
N GLY A 69 10.96 -4.15 13.14
CA GLY A 69 11.84 -5.02 13.92
C GLY A 69 12.44 -4.35 15.17
N VAL A 70 11.79 -3.31 15.71
CA VAL A 70 12.28 -2.54 16.87
C VAL A 70 11.28 -2.55 18.04
N PRO A 71 11.75 -2.38 19.29
CA PRO A 71 10.85 -2.18 20.42
C PRO A 71 9.94 -0.95 20.23
N SER A 72 8.67 -1.03 20.65
CA SER A 72 7.72 0.08 20.46
C SER A 72 8.13 1.40 21.14
N GLY A 73 8.92 1.33 22.23
CA GLY A 73 9.48 2.51 22.89
C GLY A 73 10.59 3.19 22.09
N GLU A 74 11.31 2.43 21.26
CA GLU A 74 12.46 2.89 20.46
C GLU A 74 12.07 3.31 19.03
N MET A 75 10.81 3.16 18.65
CA MET A 75 10.36 3.40 17.27
C MET A 75 10.65 4.83 16.78
N VAL A 76 10.35 5.84 17.61
CA VAL A 76 10.58 7.26 17.25
C VAL A 76 12.08 7.58 17.11
N PRO A 77 12.94 7.29 18.12
CA PRO A 77 14.37 7.56 17.97
C PRO A 77 15.02 6.72 16.87
N HIS A 78 14.51 5.52 16.58
CA HIS A 78 14.96 4.72 15.44
C HIS A 78 14.67 5.44 14.11
N LEU A 79 13.40 5.81 13.86
CA LEU A 79 13.01 6.50 12.63
C LEU A 79 13.73 7.84 12.45
N ALA A 80 13.95 8.60 13.52
CA ALA A 80 14.63 9.89 13.48
C ALA A 80 16.12 9.79 13.06
N LYS A 81 16.73 8.60 13.21
CA LYS A 81 18.12 8.33 12.79
C LYS A 81 18.21 7.86 11.34
N ILE A 82 17.09 7.49 10.71
CA ILE A 82 17.09 7.01 9.33
C ILE A 82 17.27 8.21 8.40
N GLY A 83 18.40 8.25 7.70
CA GLY A 83 18.65 9.19 6.62
C GLY A 83 18.00 8.76 5.30
N TYR A 84 18.23 9.53 4.25
CA TYR A 84 17.84 9.16 2.88
C TYR A 84 18.87 8.26 2.19
N GLU A 85 20.01 8.01 2.84
CA GLU A 85 21.05 7.12 2.33
C GLU A 85 20.68 5.67 2.63
N GLY A 86 20.48 4.89 1.57
CA GLY A 86 20.18 3.47 1.64
C GLY A 86 20.68 2.76 0.39
N GLN A 87 21.07 1.49 0.54
CA GLN A 87 21.45 0.67 -0.62
C GLN A 87 20.21 0.03 -1.21
N VAL A 88 19.98 0.27 -2.49
CA VAL A 88 19.00 -0.49 -3.29
C VAL A 88 19.74 -1.64 -3.95
N ARG A 89 19.19 -2.85 -3.84
CA ARG A 89 19.68 -4.02 -4.59
C ARG A 89 18.74 -4.26 -5.77
N GLU A 90 19.21 -3.97 -6.97
CA GLU A 90 18.52 -4.36 -8.19
C GLU A 90 18.57 -5.88 -8.35
N VAL A 91 17.44 -6.45 -8.77
CA VAL A 91 17.29 -7.89 -8.97
C VAL A 91 16.57 -8.15 -10.28
N ASN A 92 16.99 -9.18 -10.99
CA ASN A 92 16.38 -9.58 -12.27
C ASN A 92 15.06 -10.36 -12.08
N SER A 93 14.75 -10.79 -10.85
CA SER A 93 13.51 -11.49 -10.52
C SER A 93 13.09 -11.25 -9.07
N SER A 94 11.78 -11.21 -8.84
CA SER A 94 11.18 -11.14 -7.51
C SER A 94 9.75 -11.70 -7.54
N GLY A 95 9.18 -12.04 -6.37
CA GLY A 95 7.80 -12.52 -6.27
C GLY A 95 6.76 -11.49 -6.75
N PHE A 96 7.11 -10.21 -6.87
CA PHE A 96 6.26 -9.18 -7.49
C PHE A 96 6.06 -9.42 -8.99
N MET A 97 7.03 -10.05 -9.67
CA MET A 97 7.02 -10.27 -11.12
C MET A 97 6.29 -11.55 -11.54
N GLU A 98 5.68 -12.29 -10.61
CA GLU A 98 4.99 -13.58 -10.88
C GLU A 98 3.76 -13.42 -11.80
N CYS A 99 3.11 -12.25 -11.79
CA CYS A 99 1.87 -12.00 -12.52
C CYS A 99 2.03 -10.82 -13.49
N VAL A 100 2.36 -11.08 -14.76
CA VAL A 100 2.46 -10.06 -15.81
C VAL A 100 1.23 -10.12 -16.71
N CYS A 101 0.44 -9.04 -16.74
CA CYS A 101 -0.74 -8.94 -17.59
C CYS A 101 -1.01 -7.49 -18.00
N LYS A 102 -1.89 -7.29 -18.99
CA LYS A 102 -2.35 -5.95 -19.35
C LYS A 102 -3.08 -5.30 -18.16
N PRO A 103 -2.92 -4.00 -17.92
CA PRO A 103 -3.59 -3.30 -16.84
C PRO A 103 -5.12 -3.49 -16.93
N ASP A 104 -5.72 -3.88 -15.82
CA ASP A 104 -7.18 -4.00 -15.72
C ASP A 104 -7.61 -3.92 -14.25
N LEU A 105 -7.99 -2.72 -13.83
CA LEU A 105 -8.39 -2.41 -12.47
C LEU A 105 -9.69 -3.10 -12.05
N THR A 106 -10.51 -3.59 -12.99
CA THR A 106 -11.76 -4.29 -12.67
C THR A 106 -11.51 -5.74 -12.20
N ARG A 107 -10.27 -6.23 -12.29
CA ARG A 107 -9.84 -7.56 -11.83
C ARG A 107 -9.31 -7.56 -10.39
N LEU A 108 -9.34 -6.41 -9.71
CA LEU A 108 -8.84 -6.24 -8.35
C LEU A 108 -9.99 -5.88 -7.41
N PRO A 109 -9.97 -6.36 -6.15
CA PRO A 109 -10.99 -6.01 -5.15
C PRO A 109 -10.72 -4.60 -4.57
N ILE A 110 -10.77 -3.57 -5.42
CA ILE A 110 -10.55 -2.18 -4.98
C ILE A 110 -11.78 -1.73 -4.21
N LEU A 111 -11.57 -1.30 -2.97
CA LEU A 111 -12.65 -1.09 -2.03
C LEU A 111 -13.33 0.26 -2.23
N THR A 112 -14.65 0.28 -2.05
CA THR A 112 -15.36 1.53 -1.75
C THR A 112 -15.48 1.63 -0.24
N HIS A 113 -14.85 2.62 0.36
CA HIS A 113 -14.67 2.66 1.81
C HIS A 113 -15.88 3.25 2.53
N PHE A 114 -16.49 4.28 1.94
CA PHE A 114 -17.61 5.00 2.50
C PHE A 114 -18.72 5.23 1.46
N LYS A 115 -19.97 5.37 1.93
CA LYS A 115 -21.13 5.62 1.06
C LYS A 115 -21.01 6.91 0.22
N GLY A 116 -20.23 7.88 0.68
CA GLY A 116 -20.02 9.15 0.01
C GLY A 116 -18.78 9.21 -0.89
N ASP A 117 -18.04 8.11 -1.03
CA ASP A 117 -16.88 8.09 -1.92
C ASP A 117 -17.31 8.27 -3.38
N GLY A 118 -16.55 9.05 -4.16
CA GLY A 118 -16.81 9.25 -5.59
C GLY A 118 -16.55 8.00 -6.46
N GLY A 119 -15.99 6.95 -5.88
CA GLY A 119 -15.68 5.67 -6.51
C GLY A 119 -14.76 4.82 -5.63
N PRO A 120 -14.34 3.63 -6.09
CA PRO A 120 -13.39 2.78 -5.38
C PRO A 120 -12.01 3.46 -5.21
N TYR A 121 -11.34 3.20 -4.10
CA TYR A 121 -10.04 3.78 -3.77
C TYR A 121 -8.97 2.74 -3.43
N ILE A 122 -7.76 2.97 -3.93
CA ILE A 122 -6.54 2.36 -3.40
C ILE A 122 -5.97 3.34 -2.36
N THR A 123 -5.97 2.98 -1.08
CA THR A 123 -5.66 3.92 0.01
C THR A 123 -4.24 3.87 0.54
N SER A 124 -3.48 2.81 0.22
CA SER A 124 -2.14 2.55 0.74
C SER A 124 -1.14 2.25 -0.39
N ALA A 125 -1.33 2.87 -1.55
CA ALA A 125 -0.43 2.70 -2.69
C ALA A 125 0.88 3.46 -2.45
N VAL A 126 2.01 2.79 -2.62
CA VAL A 126 3.31 3.46 -2.78
C VAL A 126 3.49 3.74 -4.27
N VAL A 127 3.40 5.01 -4.65
CA VAL A 127 3.65 5.48 -6.00
C VAL A 127 5.11 5.86 -6.11
N VAL A 128 5.80 5.25 -7.08
CA VAL A 128 7.19 5.57 -7.41
C VAL A 128 7.18 6.41 -8.67
N SER A 129 7.81 7.58 -8.60
CA SER A 129 7.98 8.50 -9.72
C SER A 129 9.46 8.82 -9.89
N GLN A 130 9.92 8.94 -11.13
CA GLN A 130 11.30 9.28 -11.44
C GLN A 130 11.33 10.45 -12.43
N TRP A 131 12.24 11.39 -12.19
CA TRP A 131 12.58 12.42 -13.17
C TRP A 131 14.09 12.61 -13.18
N GLU A 132 14.69 12.46 -14.36
CA GLU A 132 16.15 12.33 -14.51
C GLU A 132 16.68 11.21 -13.58
N GLU A 133 17.71 11.50 -12.77
CA GLU A 133 18.32 10.57 -11.81
C GLU A 133 17.62 10.56 -10.45
N LYS A 134 16.53 11.32 -10.26
CA LYS A 134 15.86 11.46 -8.96
C LYS A 134 14.64 10.57 -8.87
N ILE A 135 14.59 9.75 -7.83
CA ILE A 135 13.46 8.85 -7.53
C ILE A 135 12.72 9.36 -6.30
N ASN A 136 11.40 9.31 -6.34
CA ASN A 136 10.54 9.57 -5.19
C ASN A 136 9.54 8.42 -5.01
N ALA A 137 9.42 7.92 -3.79
CA ALA A 137 8.40 6.95 -3.40
C ALA A 137 7.49 7.58 -2.33
N CYS A 138 6.19 7.65 -2.59
CA CYS A 138 5.25 8.31 -1.70
C CYS A 138 3.93 7.54 -1.59
N VAL A 139 3.28 7.63 -0.43
CA VAL A 139 1.96 7.04 -0.22
C VAL A 139 0.89 7.97 -0.80
N HIS A 140 0.10 7.47 -1.74
CA HIS A 140 -1.03 8.20 -2.33
C HIS A 140 -2.33 7.42 -2.21
N ARG A 141 -3.43 8.16 -2.14
CA ARG A 141 -4.78 7.63 -2.38
C ARG A 141 -5.12 7.81 -3.86
N LEU A 142 -5.57 6.74 -4.51
CA LEU A 142 -5.85 6.69 -5.95
C LEU A 142 -7.31 6.30 -6.15
N MET A 143 -8.11 7.17 -6.77
CA MET A 143 -9.51 6.87 -7.10
C MET A 143 -9.58 6.17 -8.45
N VAL A 144 -10.40 5.14 -8.59
CA VAL A 144 -10.64 4.47 -9.87
C VAL A 144 -11.55 5.32 -10.76
N LEU A 145 -11.09 5.63 -11.98
CA LEU A 145 -11.87 6.35 -13.00
C LEU A 145 -12.35 5.44 -14.14
N GLY A 146 -11.87 4.19 -14.19
CA GLY A 146 -12.21 3.22 -15.21
C GLY A 146 -11.22 2.07 -15.22
N ARG A 147 -11.24 1.28 -16.31
CA ARG A 147 -10.45 0.04 -16.43
C ARG A 147 -8.94 0.24 -16.24
N GLU A 148 -8.38 1.31 -16.77
CA GLU A 148 -6.93 1.56 -16.80
C GLU A 148 -6.57 2.96 -16.31
N ARG A 149 -7.49 3.64 -15.63
CA ARG A 149 -7.32 5.06 -15.24
C ARG A 149 -7.59 5.27 -13.77
N LEU A 150 -6.70 6.04 -13.15
CA LEU A 150 -6.79 6.47 -11.75
C LEU A 150 -6.74 8.01 -11.69
N ALA A 151 -7.37 8.57 -10.67
CA ALA A 151 -7.16 9.96 -10.26
C ALA A 151 -6.29 10.00 -9.01
N VAL A 152 -5.30 10.89 -9.01
CA VAL A 152 -4.44 11.15 -7.85
C VAL A 152 -4.34 12.65 -7.61
N ARG A 153 -4.35 13.05 -6.34
CA ARG A 153 -3.99 14.42 -5.95
C ARG A 153 -2.48 14.47 -5.68
N LEU A 154 -1.77 15.24 -6.48
CA LEU A 154 -0.40 15.61 -6.20
C LEU A 154 -0.40 16.85 -5.30
N VAL A 155 0.22 16.76 -4.13
CA VAL A 155 0.30 17.89 -3.20
C VAL A 155 1.32 18.90 -3.74
N PRO A 156 0.95 20.17 -3.95
CA PRO A 156 1.87 21.19 -4.44
C PRO A 156 3.15 21.28 -3.59
N GLY A 157 4.29 21.39 -4.27
CA GLY A 157 5.60 21.49 -3.63
C GLY A 157 6.22 20.16 -3.15
N ARG A 158 5.51 19.03 -3.22
CA ARG A 158 6.11 17.70 -2.99
C ARG A 158 6.84 17.20 -4.24
N HIS A 159 7.79 16.27 -4.06
CA HIS A 159 8.65 15.79 -5.15
C HIS A 159 7.89 15.30 -6.37
N THR A 160 6.91 14.39 -6.23
CA THR A 160 6.12 13.92 -7.40
C THR A 160 5.38 15.07 -8.11
N HIS A 161 4.90 16.08 -7.37
CA HIS A 161 4.31 17.27 -8.00
C HIS A 161 5.37 18.09 -8.77
N GLN A 162 6.56 18.28 -8.19
CA GLN A 162 7.66 19.00 -8.85
C GLN A 162 8.13 18.27 -10.11
N PHE A 163 8.25 16.94 -10.05
CA PHE A 163 8.60 16.10 -11.20
C PHE A 163 7.54 16.22 -12.30
N TYR A 164 6.26 16.18 -11.93
CA TYR A 164 5.16 16.34 -12.88
C TYR A 164 5.18 17.70 -13.59
N GLN A 165 5.43 18.78 -12.85
CA GLN A 165 5.57 20.12 -13.44
C GLN A 165 6.79 20.23 -14.37
N ALA A 166 7.92 19.59 -14.01
CA ALA A 166 9.11 19.56 -14.84
C ALA A 166 8.87 18.81 -16.16
N ALA A 167 8.25 17.63 -16.10
CA ALA A 167 7.87 16.86 -17.27
C ALA A 167 6.94 17.65 -18.20
N LEU A 168 5.89 18.26 -17.62
CA LEU A 168 4.96 19.11 -18.38
C LEU A 168 5.65 20.30 -19.07
N ALA A 169 6.59 20.97 -18.39
CA ALA A 169 7.32 22.10 -18.96
C ALA A 169 8.19 21.69 -20.18
N CYS A 170 8.60 20.42 -20.24
CA CYS A 170 9.30 19.83 -21.38
C CYS A 170 8.36 19.19 -22.42
N GLY A 171 7.03 19.26 -22.23
CA GLY A 171 6.06 18.60 -23.09
C GLY A 171 6.09 17.07 -22.99
N GLN A 172 6.53 16.53 -21.86
CA GLN A 172 6.64 15.09 -21.59
C GLN A 172 5.61 14.66 -20.55
N GLU A 173 5.25 13.37 -20.59
CA GLU A 173 4.56 12.71 -19.48
C GLU A 173 5.59 12.29 -18.42
N LEU A 174 5.17 12.32 -17.15
CA LEU A 174 5.98 11.84 -16.03
C LEU A 174 5.92 10.31 -15.93
#